data_AF-A0A3M1J9L2-F1
#
_entry.id   AF-A0A3M1J9L2-F1
#
_cell.length_a   1.000
_cell.length_b   1.000
_cell.length_c   1.000
_cell.angle_alpha   90.00
_cell.angle_beta   90.00
_cell.angle_gamma   90.00
#
_symmetry.space_group_name_H-M   'P 1'
#
loop_
_entity.id
_entity.type
_entity.pdbx_description
1 polymer ?
#
loop_
_entity_poly.entity_id
_entity_poly.type
_entity_poly.pdbx_seq_one_letter_code
_entity_poly.pdbx_strand_id
1 'polypeptide(L)' 'MTKPQKSPEKYLEYFFHLPTLITLALIGLVLLWKIYDVGFYLGPNFARLTTHFGSVSIDWVNGCCNLSF' A
#
# COMPACT_ATOMS: atom_id res chain seq x y z
N MET A 1 32.05 9.34 -27.60
CA MET A 1 30.76 9.23 -26.88
C MET A 1 30.91 8.14 -25.81
N THR A 2 31.18 8.55 -24.58
CA THR A 2 31.43 7.64 -23.44
C THR A 2 30.13 7.44 -22.67
N LYS A 3 29.64 6.19 -22.57
CA LYS A 3 28.44 5.86 -21.78
C LYS A 3 28.73 6.08 -20.29
N PRO A 4 27.78 6.62 -19.49
CA PRO A 4 27.98 6.77 -18.04
C PRO A 4 28.01 5.39 -17.38
N GLN A 5 29.16 5.02 -16.81
CA GLN A 5 29.35 3.82 -16.00
C GLN A 5 28.71 4.09 -14.62
N LYS A 6 27.49 3.54 -14.38
CA LYS A 6 26.82 3.63 -13.08
C LYS A 6 27.67 2.90 -12.03
N SER A 7 28.20 3.64 -11.05
CA SER A 7 29.01 3.07 -9.96
C SER A 7 28.19 2.01 -9.18
N PRO A 8 28.75 0.79 -8.97
CA PRO A 8 28.08 -0.30 -8.26
C PRO A 8 27.79 -0.02 -6.77
N GLU A 9 28.42 1.01 -6.20
CA GLU A 9 28.26 1.40 -4.78
C GLU A 9 26.83 1.85 -4.45
N LYS A 10 26.18 2.57 -5.38
CA LYS A 10 24.79 3.00 -5.20
C LYS A 10 23.83 1.80 -5.11
N TYR A 11 24.07 0.74 -5.89
CA TYR A 11 23.23 -0.45 -5.85
C TYR A 11 23.33 -1.19 -4.51
N LEU A 12 24.52 -1.20 -3.90
CA LEU A 12 24.73 -1.79 -2.59
C LEU A 12 23.97 -1.03 -1.50
N GLU A 13 24.05 0.30 -1.47
CA GLU A 13 23.29 1.12 -0.52
C GLU A 13 21.78 0.91 -0.65
N TYR A 14 21.24 0.92 -1.87
CA TYR A 14 19.81 0.63 -2.08
C TYR A 14 19.43 -0.77 -1.57
N PHE A 15 20.28 -1.79 -1.76
CA PHE A 15 19.99 -3.15 -1.32
C PHE A 15 19.96 -3.29 0.21
N PHE A 16 20.80 -2.52 0.92
CA PHE A 16 20.82 -2.51 2.39
C PHE A 16 19.70 -1.67 3.01
N HIS A 17 19.24 -0.61 2.34
CA HIS A 17 18.18 0.26 2.86
C HIS A 17 16.77 -0.20 2.51
N LEU A 18 16.60 -0.98 1.44
CA LEU A 18 15.28 -1.47 1.01
C LEU A 18 14.53 -2.25 2.12
N PRO A 19 15.14 -3.20 2.85
CA PRO A 19 14.45 -3.94 3.90
C PRO A 19 14.01 -3.03 5.05
N THR A 20 14.83 -2.04 5.40
CA THR A 20 14.52 -1.05 6.44
C THR A 20 13.35 -0.16 6.03
N LEU A 21 13.32 0.30 4.78
CA LEU A 21 12.21 1.09 4.24
C LEU A 21 10.90 0.28 4.20
N ILE A 22 10.97 -0.98 3.80
CA ILE A 22 9.80 -1.89 3.83
C ILE A 22 9.31 -2.06 5.27
N THR A 23 10.21 -2.26 6.22
CA THR A 23 9.87 -2.42 7.64
C THR A 23 9.18 -1.17 8.20
N LEU A 24 9.73 0.02 7.92
CA LEU A 24 9.11 1.29 8.33
C LEU A 24 7.73 1.49 7.69
N ALA A 25 7.57 1.15 6.42
CA ALA A 25 6.29 1.24 5.73
C ALA A 25 5.24 0.30 6.35
N LEU A 26 5.62 -0.93 6.68
CA LEU A 26 4.75 -1.90 7.35
C LEU A 26 4.36 -1.45 8.76
N ILE A 27 5.31 -0.92 9.54
CA ILE A 27 5.02 -0.36 10.88
C ILE A 27 4.05 0.82 10.76
N GLY A 28 4.29 1.73 9.80
CA GLY A 28 3.40 2.85 9.54
C GLY A 28 1.99 2.39 9.18
N LEU A 29 1.86 1.37 8.32
CA LEU A 29 0.58 0.77 7.97
C LEU A 29 -0.13 0.19 9.19
N VAL A 30 0.57 -0.58 10.04
CA VAL A 30 -0.01 -1.18 11.25
C VAL A 30 -0.45 -0.11 12.26
N LEU A 31 0.36 0.94 12.44
CA LEU A 31 -0.01 2.06 13.31
C LEU A 31 -1.22 2.81 12.79
N LEU A 32 -1.29 3.08 11.49
CA LEU A 32 -2.49 3.65 10.87
C LEU A 32 -3.69 2.73 11.09
N TRP A 33 -3.50 1.42 10.94
CA TRP A 33 -4.56 0.44 11.15
C TRP A 33 -5.09 0.46 12.59
N LYS A 34 -4.19 0.52 13.57
CA LYS A 34 -4.50 0.51 15.00
C LYS A 34 -5.03 1.84 15.54
N ILE A 35 -4.53 2.98 15.03
CA ILE A 35 -4.94 4.31 15.50
C ILE A 35 -6.30 4.70 14.92
N TYR A 36 -6.52 4.40 13.64
CA TYR A 36 -7.74 4.82 12.94
C TYR A 36 -8.84 3.74 12.90
N ASP A 37 -8.62 2.62 13.60
CA ASP A 37 -9.51 1.45 13.65
C ASP A 37 -10.02 1.09 12.24
N VAL A 38 -9.07 1.11 11.29
CA VAL A 38 -9.39 0.88 9.89
C VAL A 38 -9.63 -0.63 9.73
N GLY A 39 -10.57 -1.03 8.91
CA GLY A 39 -10.85 -2.43 8.58
C GLY A 39 -10.86 -2.54 7.07
N PHE A 40 -9.94 -3.32 6.50
CA PHE A 40 -9.92 -3.56 5.06
C PHE A 40 -10.43 -4.96 4.77
N TYR A 41 -11.55 -5.05 4.07
CA TYR A 41 -12.23 -6.29 3.72
C TYR A 41 -12.21 -6.46 2.21
N LEU A 42 -11.63 -7.57 1.75
CA LEU A 42 -11.63 -7.96 0.34
C LEU A 42 -12.58 -9.14 0.16
N GLY A 43 -13.58 -8.96 -0.68
CA GLY A 43 -14.45 -10.01 -1.19
C GLY A 43 -14.20 -10.26 -2.69
N PRO A 44 -14.82 -11.31 -3.27
CA PRO A 44 -14.64 -11.67 -4.68
C PRO A 44 -15.04 -10.55 -5.65
N ASN A 45 -16.02 -9.73 -5.26
CA ASN A 45 -16.58 -8.66 -6.08
C ASN A 45 -16.60 -7.32 -5.36
N PHE A 46 -15.89 -7.16 -4.24
CA PHE A 46 -15.84 -5.88 -3.55
C PHE A 46 -14.55 -5.68 -2.74
N ALA A 47 -14.16 -4.43 -2.55
CA ALA A 47 -13.17 -4.01 -1.56
C ALA A 47 -13.82 -2.96 -0.66
N ARG A 48 -13.83 -3.19 0.66
CA ARG A 48 -14.42 -2.27 1.64
C ARG A 48 -13.38 -1.81 2.63
N LEU A 49 -13.24 -0.49 2.74
CA LEU A 49 -12.46 0.21 3.74
C LEU A 49 -13.41 0.78 4.79
N THR A 50 -13.49 0.13 5.93
CA THR A 50 -14.21 0.64 7.11
C THR A 50 -13.25 1.47 7.97
N THR A 51 -13.72 2.58 8.49
CA THR A 51 -13.01 3.43 9.46
C THR A 51 -13.96 3.78 10.58
N HIS A 52 -13.47 4.36 11.68
CA HIS A 52 -14.36 4.85 12.73
C HIS A 52 -15.38 5.91 12.24
N PHE A 53 -15.06 6.64 11.16
CA PHE A 53 -15.92 7.70 10.61
C PHE A 53 -16.98 7.18 9.61
N GLY A 54 -16.90 5.92 9.18
CA GLY A 54 -17.76 5.37 8.13
C GLY A 54 -17.02 4.34 7.27
N SER A 55 -17.72 3.77 6.29
CA SER A 55 -17.17 2.72 5.41
C SER A 55 -17.30 3.09 3.96
N VAL A 56 -16.20 2.99 3.20
CA VAL A 56 -16.22 3.12 1.75
C VAL A 56 -16.12 1.72 1.15
N SER A 57 -17.02 1.33 0.25
CA SER A 57 -16.87 0.11 -0.55
C SER A 57 -16.80 0.41 -2.04
N ILE A 58 -15.95 -0.34 -2.70
CA ILE A 58 -15.87 -0.46 -4.15
C ILE A 58 -16.45 -1.82 -4.48
N ASP A 59 -17.56 -1.84 -5.21
CA ASP A 59 -18.26 -3.04 -5.62
C ASP A 59 -18.12 -3.19 -7.15
N TRP A 60 -17.58 -4.32 -7.60
CA TRP A 60 -17.46 -4.65 -9.01
C TRP A 60 -18.65 -5.51 -9.43
N VAL A 61 -19.58 -4.91 -10.16
CA VAL A 61 -20.76 -5.61 -10.68
C VAL A 61 -20.72 -5.52 -12.20
N ASN A 62 -20.64 -6.68 -12.87
CA ASN A 62 -20.62 -6.79 -14.34
C ASN A 62 -19.52 -5.94 -15.02
N GLY A 63 -18.34 -5.83 -14.40
CA GLY A 63 -17.23 -5.03 -14.92
C GLY A 63 -17.35 -3.52 -14.69
N CYS A 64 -18.43 -3.05 -14.05
CA CYS A 64 -18.58 -1.67 -13.63
C CYS A 64 -18.17 -1.50 -12.17
N CYS A 65 -17.46 -0.41 -11.88
CA CYS A 65 -17.00 -0.05 -10.53
C CYS A 65 -18.06 0.87 -9.88
N ASN A 66 -18.73 0.40 -8.83
CA ASN A 66 -19.66 1.21 -8.05
C ASN A 66 -19.02 1.58 -6.70
N LEU A 67 -19.14 2.84 -6.31
CA LEU A 67 -18.66 3.37 -5.04
C LEU A 67 -19.85 3.56 -4.10
N SER A 68 -19.84 2.83 -2.98
CA SER A 68 -20.85 2.96 -1.92
C SER A 68 -20.18 3.50 -0.64
N PHE A 69 -20.92 4.33 0.10
CA PHE A 69 -20.47 5.00 1.33
C PHE A 69 -21.40 4.67 2.50
#